data_AF-A0A945ZRG6-F1
#
_entry.id   AF-A0A945ZRG6-F1
#
_cell.length_a   1.000
_cell.length_b   1.000
_cell.length_c   1.000
_cell.angle_alpha   90.00
_cell.angle_beta   90.00
_cell.angle_gamma   90.00
#
_symmetry.space_group_name_H-M   'P 1'
#
loop_
_entity.id
_entity.type
_entity.pdbx_description
1 polymer ?
#
loop_
_entity_poly.entity_id
_entity_poly.type
_entity_poly.pdbx_seq_one_letter_code
_entity_poly.pdbx_strand_id
1 'polypeptide(L)'
;MRHNLSEVTELMRDRRSISPERFSTRKVHKEVVELILNNGTWAPTHGMTQPWRFAAYVGDGMRSIGPKLSEWYQLAAGDNAAEAKVVKLKKRGEHVTAMIIVGVQPDPNGRIDIRDERY
;
A
#
# COMPACT_ATOMS: atom_id res chain seq x y z
N MET A 1 -27.33 2.35 17.06
CA MET A 1 -25.99 2.19 16.44
C MET A 1 -26.19 1.86 14.97
N ARG A 2 -25.57 2.57 14.02
CA ARG A 2 -25.79 2.31 12.58
C ARG A 2 -25.10 1.03 12.07
N HIS A 3 -24.14 0.50 12.82
CA HIS A 3 -23.35 -0.69 12.47
C HIS A 3 -23.43 -1.74 13.58
N ASN A 4 -23.37 -3.01 13.20
CA ASN A 4 -23.36 -4.14 14.13
C ASN A 4 -21.93 -4.35 14.68
N LEU A 5 -21.80 -4.32 16.01
CA LEU A 5 -20.51 -4.48 16.69
C LEU A 5 -19.88 -5.86 16.52
N SER A 6 -20.68 -6.94 16.46
CA SER A 6 -20.15 -8.29 16.31
C SER A 6 -19.52 -8.46 14.93
N GLU A 7 -20.19 -8.01 13.88
CA GLU A 7 -19.69 -8.07 12.49
C GLU A 7 -18.40 -7.28 12.31
N VAL A 8 -18.32 -6.06 12.89
CA VAL A 8 -17.09 -5.25 12.83
C VAL A 8 -15.94 -5.95 13.56
N THR A 9 -16.22 -6.57 14.71
CA THR A 9 -15.23 -7.30 15.50
C THR A 9 -14.71 -8.52 14.74
N GLU A 10 -15.59 -9.28 14.11
CA GLU A 10 -15.25 -10.44 13.29
C GLU A 10 -14.44 -10.03 12.06
N LEU A 11 -14.86 -8.98 11.34
CA LEU A 11 -14.13 -8.44 10.20
C LEU A 11 -12.68 -8.09 10.55
N MET A 12 -12.46 -7.42 11.69
CA MET A 12 -11.12 -7.09 12.18
C MET A 12 -10.30 -8.35 12.49
N ARG A 13 -10.92 -9.38 13.09
CA ARG A 13 -10.27 -10.65 13.45
C ARG A 13 -10.00 -11.56 12.26
N ASP A 14 -10.81 -11.49 11.21
CA ASP A 14 -10.72 -12.35 10.03
C ASP A 14 -9.79 -11.80 8.96
N ARG A 15 -9.48 -10.49 9.00
CA ARG A 15 -8.51 -9.88 8.08
C ARG A 15 -7.17 -10.62 8.10
N ARG A 16 -6.73 -11.08 6.93
CA ARG A 16 -5.41 -11.69 6.72
C ARG A 16 -4.59 -10.89 5.72
N SER A 17 -3.28 -10.86 5.92
CA SER A 17 -2.36 -10.36 4.91
C SER A 17 -2.11 -11.48 3.90
N ILE A 18 -2.56 -11.27 2.67
CA ILE A 18 -2.41 -12.23 1.57
C ILE A 18 -1.19 -11.84 0.74
N SER A 19 -0.31 -12.81 0.47
CA SER A 19 0.88 -12.58 -0.32
C SER A 19 0.55 -12.56 -1.82
N PRO A 20 1.28 -11.80 -2.66
CA PRO A 20 0.97 -11.70 -4.09
C PRO A 20 0.86 -13.03 -4.83
N GLU A 21 1.64 -14.04 -4.42
CA GLU A 21 1.60 -15.38 -5.02
C GLU A 21 0.23 -16.08 -4.87
N ARG A 22 -0.61 -15.60 -3.95
CA ARG A 22 -1.96 -16.11 -3.69
C ARG A 22 -3.06 -15.22 -4.25
N PHE A 23 -2.71 -14.12 -4.93
CA PHE A 23 -3.72 -13.30 -5.60
C PHE A 23 -4.29 -14.03 -6.81
N SER A 24 -5.58 -13.86 -7.05
CA SER A 24 -6.21 -14.32 -8.27
C SER A 24 -5.83 -13.41 -9.44
N THR A 25 -6.15 -13.84 -10.66
CA THR A 25 -5.98 -13.05 -11.89
C THR A 25 -7.04 -11.95 -12.06
N ARG A 26 -7.98 -11.83 -11.10
CA ARG A 26 -9.04 -10.81 -11.14
C ARG A 26 -8.41 -9.42 -11.03
N LYS A 27 -8.78 -8.54 -11.96
CA LYS A 27 -8.35 -7.14 -11.93
C LYS A 27 -9.11 -6.37 -10.84
N VAL A 28 -8.38 -5.59 -10.07
CA VAL A 28 -8.97 -4.61 -9.14
C VAL A 28 -9.37 -3.37 -9.92
N HIS A 29 -10.62 -2.95 -9.78
CA HIS A 29 -11.14 -1.74 -10.42
C HIS A 29 -10.67 -0.48 -9.68
N LYS A 30 -10.50 0.61 -10.42
CA LYS A 30 -10.00 1.89 -9.88
C LYS A 30 -10.89 2.40 -8.75
N GLU A 31 -12.20 2.27 -8.89
CA GLU A 31 -13.21 2.74 -7.95
C GLU A 31 -13.10 2.02 -6.60
N VAL A 32 -12.69 0.74 -6.60
CA VAL A 32 -12.44 -0.02 -5.37
C VAL A 32 -11.21 0.54 -4.64
N VAL A 33 -10.16 0.90 -5.38
CA VAL A 33 -8.95 1.50 -4.79
C VAL A 33 -9.27 2.88 -4.22
N GLU A 34 -10.01 3.72 -4.95
CA GLU A 34 -10.44 5.04 -4.47
C GLU A 34 -11.30 4.94 -3.21
N LEU A 35 -12.25 4.00 -3.16
CA LEU A 35 -13.06 3.75 -1.97
C LEU A 35 -12.19 3.39 -0.75
N ILE A 36 -11.20 2.49 -0.92
CA ILE A 36 -10.29 2.09 0.15
C ILE A 36 -9.46 3.28 0.63
N LEU A 37 -8.92 4.08 -0.28
CA LEU A 37 -8.12 5.26 0.05
C LEU A 37 -8.95 6.32 0.78
N ASN A 38 -10.17 6.57 0.32
CA ASN A 38 -11.10 7.49 0.98
C ASN A 38 -11.48 7.01 2.38
N ASN A 39 -11.66 5.71 2.59
CA ASN A 39 -11.87 5.18 3.94
C ASN A 39 -10.62 5.35 4.81
N GLY A 40 -9.43 5.22 4.22
CA GLY A 40 -8.15 5.41 4.91
C GLY A 40 -7.93 6.83 5.43
N THR A 41 -8.52 7.85 4.81
CA THR A 41 -8.38 9.25 5.27
C THR A 41 -9.12 9.55 6.58
N TRP A 42 -9.96 8.62 7.06
CA TRP A 42 -10.61 8.70 8.36
C TRP A 42 -9.76 8.19 9.52
N ALA A 43 -8.52 7.76 9.25
CA ALA A 43 -7.57 7.44 10.32
C ALA A 43 -7.33 8.68 11.22
N PRO A 44 -7.16 8.49 12.54
CA PRO A 44 -6.92 9.60 13.45
C PRO A 44 -5.57 10.26 13.16
N THR A 45 -5.50 11.58 13.27
CA THR A 45 -4.24 12.35 13.16
C THR A 45 -4.17 13.44 14.22
N HIS A 46 -2.98 13.62 14.80
CA HIS A 46 -2.73 14.73 15.71
C HIS A 46 -2.76 16.05 14.93
N GLY A 47 -3.54 17.03 15.39
CA GLY A 47 -3.64 18.33 14.72
C GLY A 47 -4.37 18.32 13.37
N MET A 48 -5.04 17.22 12.99
CA MET A 48 -5.77 17.08 11.72
C MET A 48 -4.91 17.37 10.48
N THR A 49 -3.62 17.02 10.51
CA THR A 49 -2.68 17.33 9.42
C THR A 49 -2.88 16.46 8.19
N GLN A 50 -3.53 15.29 8.34
CA GLN A 50 -3.76 14.30 7.27
C GLN A 50 -2.49 14.08 6.42
N PRO A 51 -1.40 13.57 7.03
CA PRO A 51 -0.07 13.61 6.44
C PRO A 51 0.13 12.57 5.34
N TRP A 52 -0.78 11.60 5.21
CA TRP A 52 -0.71 10.56 4.19
C TRP A 52 -0.75 11.13 2.77
N ARG A 53 0.09 10.57 1.91
CA ARG A 53 0.09 10.79 0.47
C ARG A 53 0.03 9.43 -0.21
N PHE A 54 -0.82 9.30 -1.20
CA PHE A 54 -1.04 8.04 -1.90
C PHE A 54 -0.66 8.17 -3.36
N ALA A 55 0.15 7.23 -3.85
CA ALA A 55 0.31 6.99 -5.28
C ALA A 55 -0.25 5.60 -5.58
N ALA A 56 -1.30 5.54 -6.41
CA ALA A 56 -1.98 4.30 -6.76
C ALA A 56 -1.74 3.97 -8.24
N TYR A 57 -1.28 2.74 -8.48
CA TYR A 57 -1.08 2.17 -9.81
C TYR A 57 -2.08 1.03 -9.99
N VAL A 58 -2.95 1.13 -10.99
CA VAL A 58 -4.05 0.17 -11.20
C VAL A 58 -4.07 -0.26 -12.65
N GLY A 59 -4.26 -1.57 -12.89
CA GLY A 59 -4.30 -2.16 -14.21
C GLY A 59 -3.06 -1.80 -15.03
N ASP A 60 -3.26 -1.07 -16.12
CA ASP A 60 -2.21 -0.63 -17.03
C ASP A 60 -1.13 0.24 -16.37
N GLY A 61 -1.48 0.96 -15.28
CA GLY A 61 -0.51 1.69 -14.49
C GLY A 61 0.57 0.80 -13.87
N MET A 62 0.27 -0.49 -13.64
CA MET A 62 1.25 -1.46 -13.14
C MET A 62 2.41 -1.68 -14.11
N ARG A 63 2.24 -1.44 -15.42
CA ARG A 63 3.36 -1.51 -16.38
C ARG A 63 4.48 -0.52 -16.07
N SER A 64 4.15 0.62 -15.45
CA SER A 64 5.13 1.65 -15.12
C SER A 64 5.90 1.38 -13.82
N ILE A 65 5.35 0.57 -12.92
CA ILE A 65 5.87 0.40 -11.55
C ILE A 65 6.29 -1.05 -11.24
N GLY A 66 5.65 -2.04 -11.87
CA GLY A 66 5.93 -3.47 -11.72
C GLY A 66 7.41 -3.83 -11.94
N PRO A 67 8.04 -3.41 -13.05
CA PRO A 67 9.47 -3.66 -13.30
C PRO A 67 10.38 -3.06 -12.23
N LYS A 68 10.00 -1.89 -11.69
CA LYS A 68 10.79 -1.15 -10.71
C LYS A 68 10.97 -1.89 -9.39
N LEU A 69 10.06 -2.79 -9.01
CA LEU A 69 10.20 -3.57 -7.78
C LEU A 69 11.52 -4.37 -7.75
N SER A 70 11.84 -5.07 -8.83
CA SER A 70 13.10 -5.83 -8.93
C SER A 70 14.32 -4.93 -9.14
N GLU A 71 14.17 -3.81 -9.85
CA GLU A 71 15.24 -2.85 -10.10
C GLU A 71 15.67 -2.15 -8.81
N TRP A 72 14.72 -1.64 -8.03
CA TRP A 72 14.99 -0.98 -6.75
C TRP A 72 15.61 -1.92 -5.73
N TYR A 73 15.19 -3.18 -5.71
CA TYR A 73 15.81 -4.17 -4.84
C TYR A 73 17.27 -4.42 -5.22
N GLN A 74 17.57 -4.60 -6.52
CA GLN A 74 18.95 -4.78 -6.98
C GLN A 74 19.81 -3.56 -6.66
N LEU A 75 19.29 -2.36 -6.93
CA LEU A 75 19.98 -1.11 -6.62
C LEU A 75 20.29 -0.98 -5.12
N ALA A 76 19.34 -1.31 -4.25
CA ALA A 76 19.52 -1.20 -2.81
C ALA A 76 20.41 -2.30 -2.23
N ALA A 77 20.39 -3.51 -2.80
CA ALA A 77 21.18 -4.65 -2.31
C ALA A 77 22.62 -4.66 -2.87
N GLY A 78 22.87 -4.00 -4.00
CA GLY A 78 24.17 -3.99 -4.68
C GLY A 78 24.65 -5.40 -4.98
N ASP A 79 25.93 -5.67 -4.68
CA ASP A 79 26.57 -6.98 -4.92
C ASP A 79 25.95 -8.12 -4.09
N ASN A 80 25.17 -7.80 -3.05
CA ASN A 80 24.48 -8.80 -2.21
C ASN A 80 23.08 -9.15 -2.74
N ALA A 81 22.73 -8.71 -3.95
CA ALA A 81 21.41 -8.98 -4.53
C ALA A 81 21.20 -10.47 -4.80
N ALA A 82 20.41 -11.13 -3.93
CA ALA A 82 20.01 -12.51 -4.16
C ALA A 82 19.12 -12.66 -5.42
N GLU A 83 19.60 -13.41 -6.42
CA GLU A 83 18.93 -13.62 -7.71
C GLU A 83 17.49 -14.16 -7.54
N ALA A 84 17.29 -15.13 -6.64
CA ALA A 84 15.97 -15.68 -6.35
C ALA A 84 14.96 -14.60 -5.92
N LYS A 85 15.40 -13.58 -5.18
CA LYS A 85 14.56 -12.46 -4.74
C LYS A 85 14.28 -11.48 -5.87
N VAL A 86 15.25 -11.25 -6.77
CA VAL A 86 15.05 -10.46 -7.99
C VAL A 86 13.96 -11.08 -8.86
N VAL A 87 14.09 -12.37 -9.17
CA VAL A 87 13.11 -13.12 -9.98
C VAL A 87 11.73 -13.10 -9.34
N LYS A 88 11.68 -13.30 -8.01
CA LYS A 88 10.42 -13.23 -7.25
C LYS A 88 9.75 -11.86 -7.36
N LEU A 89 10.50 -10.77 -7.18
CA LEU A 89 9.96 -9.41 -7.26
C LEU A 89 9.49 -9.05 -8.67
N LYS A 90 10.22 -9.47 -9.71
CA LYS A 90 9.79 -9.31 -11.10
C LYS A 90 8.44 -9.99 -11.35
N LYS A 91 8.31 -11.26 -10.99
CA LYS A 91 7.04 -12.01 -11.10
C LYS A 91 5.90 -11.34 -10.33
N ARG A 92 6.17 -10.81 -9.13
CA ARG A 92 5.17 -10.04 -8.37
C ARG A 92 4.72 -8.79 -9.10
N GLY A 93 5.66 -8.04 -9.69
CA GLY A 93 5.34 -6.84 -10.47
C GLY A 93 4.47 -7.12 -11.69
N GLU A 94 4.59 -8.30 -12.29
CA GLU A 94 3.76 -8.77 -13.42
C GLU A 94 2.38 -9.29 -12.97
N HIS A 95 2.30 -9.91 -11.79
CA HIS A 95 1.07 -10.56 -11.30
C HIS A 95 0.11 -9.62 -10.56
N VAL A 96 0.64 -8.61 -9.86
CA VAL A 96 -0.18 -7.68 -9.07
C VAL A 96 -0.94 -6.73 -10.02
N THR A 97 -2.26 -6.61 -9.82
CA THR A 97 -3.13 -5.76 -10.66
C THR A 97 -3.37 -4.36 -10.11
N ALA A 98 -3.05 -4.12 -8.84
CA ALA A 98 -3.07 -2.80 -8.22
C ALA A 98 -2.03 -2.70 -7.10
N MET A 99 -1.33 -1.57 -7.02
CA MET A 99 -0.38 -1.26 -5.96
C MET A 99 -0.59 0.16 -5.44
N ILE A 100 -0.59 0.30 -4.12
CA ILE A 100 -0.67 1.60 -3.43
C ILE A 100 0.67 1.81 -2.73
N ILE A 101 1.30 2.94 -3.02
CA ILE A 101 2.46 3.44 -2.28
C ILE A 101 1.95 4.50 -1.32
N VAL A 102 2.30 4.36 -0.05
CA VAL A 102 1.96 5.32 1.01
C VAL A 102 3.21 6.11 1.36
N GLY A 103 3.12 7.43 1.24
CA GLY A 103 4.12 8.38 1.71
C GLY A 103 3.56 9.23 2.85
N VAL A 104 4.45 9.90 3.56
CA VAL A 104 4.14 10.83 4.64
C VAL A 104 4.70 12.20 4.25
N GLN A 105 3.84 13.22 4.27
CA GLN A 105 4.23 14.61 4.17
C GLN A 105 4.01 15.28 5.54
N PRO A 106 5.08 15.64 6.26
CA PRO A 106 4.94 16.21 7.60
C PRO A 106 4.26 17.59 7.61
N ASP A 107 3.73 18.01 8.77
CA ASP A 107 3.19 19.37 8.94
C ASP A 107 4.22 20.41 8.49
N PRO A 108 3.94 21.23 7.46
CA PRO A 108 4.91 22.20 6.94
C PRO A 108 5.29 23.27 7.97
N ASN A 109 4.46 23.46 9.00
CA ASN A 109 4.69 24.43 10.07
C ASN A 109 5.45 23.81 11.27
N GLY A 110 5.75 22.51 11.24
CA GLY A 110 6.49 21.82 12.31
C GLY A 110 5.80 21.82 13.67
N ARG A 111 4.46 21.95 13.70
CA ARG A 111 3.70 21.96 14.96
C ARG A 111 3.55 20.55 15.55
N ILE A 112 3.62 19.54 14.70
CA ILE A 112 3.47 18.12 15.05
C ILE A 112 4.82 17.43 14.92
N ASP A 113 5.17 16.60 15.90
CA ASP A 113 6.39 15.81 15.87
C ASP A 113 6.30 14.74 14.76
N ILE A 114 7.39 14.53 14.01
CA ILE A 114 7.43 13.52 12.94
C ILE A 114 7.11 12.10 13.44
N ARG A 115 7.36 11.81 14.71
CA ARG A 115 6.96 10.53 15.33
C ARG A 115 5.45 10.38 15.28
N ASP A 116 4.69 11.42 15.60
CA ASP A 116 3.22 11.40 15.59
C ASP A 116 2.63 11.28 14.18
N GLU A 117 3.40 11.58 13.13
CA GLU A 117 2.95 11.53 11.73
C GLU A 117 3.45 10.30 10.95
N ARG A 118 4.34 9.50 11.55
CA ARG A 118 4.90 8.28 10.92
C ARG A 118 4.13 7.00 11.22
N TYR A 119 3.21 7.02 12.19
CA TYR A 119 2.43 5.85 12.62
C TYR A 119 1.11 5.71 11.87
#